data_AF-A0A1V5JKH0-F1
#
_entry.id   AF-A0A1V5JKH0-F1
#
_cell.length_a   1.000
_cell.length_b   1.000
_cell.length_c   1.000
_cell.angle_alpha   90.00
_cell.angle_beta   90.00
_cell.angle_gamma   90.00
#
_symmetry.space_group_name_H-M   'P 1'
#
loop_
_entity.id
_entity.type
_entity.pdbx_description
1 polymer ?
#
loop_
_entity_poly.entity_id
_entity_poly.type
_entity_poly.pdbx_seq_one_letter_code
_entity_poly.pdbx_strand_id
1 'polypeptide(L)'
;MKELIIVTLSIMLASCATVKQTSSPAEEHSAPSAGNLPAQAAADLSSPDTAYFPTLAVMELCTPTASNPPVSSAGNLPVPAVANSPSQFAADLPIPADADLPIQTVANLHAAESHEDQDHLILATLWFRKSAEMRALFYQCFRNAEIALKENLELSVNNSSGADPSTPDDTAPTGHKKPAAVVLDIDETLLDNSPYQGWQILNRKAFNNDDWFRWVALASARPLPGAVEFTRYADSLGVEVFYVSNRTVEEMGPTIANIAAWGFANADSTHMLLKESVSSKVERRAFIEKDYEIILLVGDNLADFSGIYEKRGPDHGFGAVDADRRLFGTRYIVLPNPMYGNWLNDLLQSAPGSTEREKLLQIVEGF
;
A
#
# COMPACT_ATOMS: atom_id res chain seq x y z
N MET A 1 9.99 50.46 16.20
CA MET A 1 10.36 49.20 15.49
C MET A 1 10.35 49.40 13.97
N LYS A 2 11.02 50.46 13.52
CA LYS A 2 11.54 50.62 12.16
C LYS A 2 13.04 50.46 12.39
N GLU A 3 13.64 49.37 11.89
CA GLU A 3 15.10 49.04 11.85
C GLU A 3 15.37 47.51 11.72
N LEU A 4 14.36 46.65 11.54
CA LEU A 4 14.57 45.21 11.27
C LEU A 4 13.79 44.70 10.06
N ILE A 5 13.78 45.47 8.97
CA ILE A 5 13.22 45.09 7.65
C ILE A 5 14.26 45.28 6.52
N ILE A 6 15.48 45.73 6.82
CA ILE A 6 16.48 46.11 5.81
C ILE A 6 17.48 44.98 5.46
N VAL A 7 17.42 43.81 6.08
CA VAL A 7 18.38 42.72 5.81
C VAL A 7 17.83 41.59 4.91
N THR A 8 16.52 41.56 4.61
CA THR A 8 15.93 40.44 3.84
C THR A 8 15.60 40.78 2.39
N LEU A 9 15.94 41.98 1.90
CA LEU A 9 15.64 42.40 0.52
C LEU A 9 16.87 42.50 -0.42
N SER A 10 18.02 41.97 -0.02
CA SER A 10 19.26 42.03 -0.82
C SER A 10 19.81 40.68 -1.30
N ILE A 11 19.07 39.58 -1.20
CA ILE A 11 19.50 38.24 -1.71
C ILE A 11 18.57 37.70 -2.82
N MET A 12 17.60 38.49 -3.31
CA MET A 12 16.65 38.09 -4.37
C MET A 12 16.88 38.84 -5.71
N LEU A 13 18.11 39.22 -6.04
CA LEU A 13 18.47 39.82 -7.33
C LEU A 13 19.84 39.31 -7.81
N ALA A 14 19.94 38.01 -8.08
CA ALA A 14 21.07 37.42 -8.82
C ALA A 14 20.63 36.14 -9.55
N SER A 15 19.85 36.29 -10.62
CA SER A 15 19.89 35.43 -11.83
C SER A 15 18.73 35.80 -12.75
N CYS A 16 18.87 36.91 -13.46
CA CYS A 16 18.11 37.17 -14.67
C CYS A 16 18.96 38.06 -15.58
N ALA A 17 18.92 37.74 -16.87
CA ALA A 17 19.65 38.32 -18.00
C ALA A 17 21.08 37.79 -18.25
N THR A 18 21.21 36.88 -19.22
CA THR A 18 21.92 37.17 -20.49
C THR A 18 21.48 36.18 -21.57
N VAL A 19 20.54 36.57 -22.44
CA VAL A 19 20.37 35.97 -23.78
C VAL A 19 20.50 37.11 -24.78
N LYS A 20 21.59 37.10 -25.55
CA LYS A 20 21.81 38.01 -26.69
C LYS A 20 21.12 37.43 -27.92
N GLN A 21 20.24 38.23 -28.51
CA GLN A 21 19.81 38.10 -29.91
C GLN A 21 20.98 38.45 -30.84
N THR A 22 21.15 37.67 -31.90
CA THR A 22 21.80 38.11 -33.14
C THR A 22 20.91 37.77 -34.32
N SER A 23 20.78 38.75 -35.20
CA SER A 23 19.89 38.90 -36.35
C SER A 23 20.21 37.98 -37.54
N SER A 24 19.17 37.76 -38.35
CA SER A 24 19.14 37.15 -39.70
C SER A 24 20.06 37.85 -40.73
N PRO A 25 20.30 37.26 -41.91
CA PRO A 25 19.49 37.65 -43.06
C PRO A 25 18.99 36.50 -43.96
N ALA A 26 18.00 36.88 -44.77
CA ALA A 26 17.20 36.10 -45.70
C ALA A 26 17.94 35.59 -46.94
N GLU A 27 17.41 34.54 -47.55
CA GLU A 27 17.40 34.36 -49.00
C GLU A 27 16.18 33.54 -49.45
N GLU A 28 15.83 33.74 -50.70
CA GLU A 28 14.50 33.75 -51.29
C GLU A 28 14.30 32.56 -52.24
N HIS A 29 13.03 32.19 -52.46
CA HIS A 29 12.42 31.70 -53.71
C HIS A 29 11.71 30.34 -53.74
N SER A 30 10.45 30.46 -54.22
CA SER A 30 9.72 29.61 -55.18
C SER A 30 8.97 28.34 -54.71
N ALA A 31 7.63 28.48 -54.67
CA ALA A 31 6.67 27.42 -55.01
C ALA A 31 6.55 27.26 -56.54
N PRO A 32 6.05 26.11 -57.06
CA PRO A 32 4.62 26.00 -57.47
C PRO A 32 4.00 24.61 -57.13
N SER A 33 2.75 24.52 -56.69
CA SER A 33 1.45 24.42 -57.41
C SER A 33 0.98 22.99 -57.80
N ALA A 34 -0.24 22.72 -57.35
CA ALA A 34 -1.29 21.76 -57.71
C ALA A 34 -1.07 20.58 -58.69
N GLY A 35 -1.63 19.41 -58.34
CA GLY A 35 -2.09 18.44 -59.34
C GLY A 35 -2.43 17.02 -58.85
N ASN A 36 -3.73 16.73 -58.74
CA ASN A 36 -4.43 15.46 -59.00
C ASN A 36 -4.39 14.25 -58.02
N LEU A 37 -5.60 13.95 -57.51
CA LEU A 37 -6.14 12.62 -57.16
C LEU A 37 -6.32 11.75 -58.43
N PRO A 38 -6.55 10.43 -58.26
CA PRO A 38 -7.95 9.97 -58.25
C PRO A 38 -8.28 8.90 -57.18
N ALA A 39 -9.58 8.86 -56.84
CA ALA A 39 -10.31 7.75 -56.22
C ALA A 39 -10.31 6.51 -57.17
N GLN A 40 -10.66 5.27 -56.83
CA GLN A 40 -11.77 4.76 -56.04
C GLN A 40 -11.68 3.21 -56.11
N ALA A 41 -12.02 2.46 -55.06
CA ALA A 41 -12.71 1.16 -55.19
C ALA A 41 -13.18 0.66 -53.81
N ALA A 42 -14.49 0.58 -53.66
CA ALA A 42 -15.19 -0.12 -52.60
C ALA A 42 -15.75 -1.44 -53.16
N ALA A 43 -15.64 -2.51 -52.38
CA ALA A 43 -16.34 -3.79 -52.47
C ALA A 43 -15.70 -4.69 -51.39
N ASP A 44 -16.33 -5.62 -50.69
CA ASP A 44 -17.71 -6.03 -50.47
C ASP A 44 -17.63 -7.04 -49.30
N LEU A 45 -18.75 -7.23 -48.63
CA LEU A 45 -18.97 -8.07 -47.47
C LEU A 45 -18.63 -9.56 -47.71
N SER A 46 -18.00 -10.20 -46.73
CA SER A 46 -18.34 -11.58 -46.33
C SER A 46 -17.72 -11.93 -44.97
N SER A 47 -18.58 -12.30 -44.02
CA SER A 47 -18.26 -12.95 -42.75
C SER A 47 -17.49 -14.26 -42.95
N PRO A 48 -16.84 -14.83 -41.92
CA PRO A 48 -17.63 -15.76 -41.09
C PRO A 48 -17.21 -15.87 -39.59
N ASP A 49 -18.07 -16.58 -38.87
CA ASP A 49 -17.82 -17.41 -37.69
C ASP A 49 -17.65 -16.78 -36.30
N THR A 50 -18.82 -16.59 -35.69
CA THR A 50 -19.07 -16.72 -34.25
C THR A 50 -18.54 -18.06 -33.71
N ALA A 51 -17.49 -18.00 -32.89
CA ALA A 51 -17.05 -19.13 -32.08
C ALA A 51 -17.83 -19.21 -30.77
N TYR A 52 -18.48 -20.35 -30.62
CA TYR A 52 -19.12 -20.91 -29.44
C TYR A 52 -18.27 -20.79 -28.16
N PHE A 53 -18.83 -20.20 -27.11
CA PHE A 53 -18.40 -20.45 -25.72
C PHE A 53 -19.28 -21.55 -25.13
N PRO A 54 -18.74 -22.68 -24.62
CA PRO A 54 -19.56 -23.58 -23.83
C PRO A 54 -19.71 -23.02 -22.41
N THR A 55 -20.98 -22.98 -22.01
CA THR A 55 -21.51 -22.69 -20.69
C THR A 55 -20.92 -23.65 -19.66
N LEU A 56 -20.24 -23.14 -18.62
CA LEU A 56 -19.92 -23.94 -17.43
C LEU A 56 -21.16 -23.98 -16.54
N ALA A 57 -21.63 -25.21 -16.33
CA ALA A 57 -22.79 -25.56 -15.55
C ALA A 57 -22.64 -25.11 -14.08
N VAL A 58 -23.72 -24.52 -13.58
CA VAL A 58 -23.95 -24.23 -12.17
C VAL A 58 -24.11 -25.56 -11.45
N MET A 59 -23.21 -25.86 -10.52
CA MET A 59 -23.33 -27.04 -9.66
C MET A 59 -24.32 -26.71 -8.54
N GLU A 60 -25.55 -27.20 -8.69
CA GLU A 60 -26.62 -27.07 -7.70
C GLU A 60 -26.29 -27.81 -6.40
N LEU A 61 -26.69 -27.14 -5.32
CA LEU A 61 -26.70 -27.60 -3.93
C LEU A 61 -27.62 -28.81 -3.77
N CYS A 62 -27.08 -29.92 -3.26
CA CYS A 62 -27.88 -31.04 -2.78
C CYS A 62 -28.23 -30.81 -1.29
N THR A 63 -29.52 -30.64 -0.99
CA THR A 63 -30.08 -30.72 0.37
C THR A 63 -30.84 -32.04 0.51
N PRO A 64 -30.86 -32.69 1.69
CA PRO A 64 -31.85 -33.70 1.99
C PRO A 64 -32.97 -33.15 2.88
N THR A 65 -34.16 -33.62 2.54
CA THR A 65 -35.50 -33.32 3.03
C THR A 65 -35.80 -33.96 4.39
N ALA A 66 -36.62 -33.28 5.21
CA ALA A 66 -37.42 -33.92 6.26
C ALA A 66 -38.69 -33.10 6.60
N SER A 67 -39.82 -33.58 6.06
CA SER A 67 -41.19 -33.64 6.62
C SER A 67 -41.66 -32.67 7.72
N ASN A 68 -42.72 -31.92 7.41
CA ASN A 68 -43.69 -31.37 8.38
C ASN A 68 -45.01 -32.19 8.36
N PRO A 69 -45.75 -32.29 9.47
CA PRO A 69 -47.20 -32.47 9.49
C PRO A 69 -47.96 -31.16 9.88
N PRO A 70 -49.30 -31.09 9.73
CA PRO A 70 -49.99 -29.82 9.46
C PRO A 70 -50.99 -29.32 10.55
N VAL A 71 -51.62 -28.17 10.22
CA VAL A 71 -52.85 -27.48 10.74
C VAL A 71 -52.63 -26.65 12.03
N SER A 72 -53.09 -25.41 12.24
CA SER A 72 -54.35 -24.73 11.85
C SER A 72 -54.35 -23.18 11.98
N SER A 73 -55.04 -22.53 11.02
CA SER A 73 -56.00 -21.41 11.12
C SER A 73 -55.68 -20.03 11.75
N ALA A 74 -55.88 -19.02 10.90
CA ALA A 74 -56.71 -17.80 11.06
C ALA A 74 -56.21 -16.61 11.89
N GLY A 75 -56.14 -15.44 11.22
CA GLY A 75 -56.06 -14.13 11.85
C GLY A 75 -55.71 -13.04 10.84
N ASN A 76 -56.73 -12.44 10.23
CA ASN A 76 -56.64 -11.37 9.23
C ASN A 76 -56.91 -10.00 9.88
N LEU A 77 -56.53 -8.91 9.17
CA LEU A 77 -56.92 -7.49 9.31
C LEU A 77 -55.92 -6.53 10.04
N PRO A 78 -55.95 -5.20 9.76
CA PRO A 78 -55.64 -4.57 8.47
C PRO A 78 -54.72 -3.31 8.59
N VAL A 79 -54.17 -2.89 7.46
CA VAL A 79 -53.48 -1.61 7.25
C VAL A 79 -54.50 -0.48 7.00
N PRO A 80 -54.24 0.76 7.42
CA PRO A 80 -54.79 1.92 6.71
C PRO A 80 -53.69 2.85 6.18
N ALA A 81 -53.88 3.28 4.94
CA ALA A 81 -53.20 4.40 4.29
C ALA A 81 -54.25 5.47 3.99
N VAL A 82 -54.00 6.75 4.31
CA VAL A 82 -54.66 7.92 3.70
C VAL A 82 -53.76 9.17 3.71
N ALA A 83 -53.38 9.60 2.49
CA ALA A 83 -53.25 10.94 1.86
C ALA A 83 -52.94 12.26 2.64
N ASN A 84 -51.89 12.99 2.17
CA ASN A 84 -51.83 14.36 1.56
C ASN A 84 -52.77 15.48 2.08
N SER A 85 -52.42 16.77 2.31
CA SER A 85 -51.28 17.68 2.02
C SER A 85 -51.32 18.94 2.96
N PRO A 86 -50.73 20.12 2.63
CA PRO A 86 -49.56 20.72 3.30
C PRO A 86 -49.92 21.89 4.25
N SER A 87 -49.05 22.21 5.20
CA SER A 87 -49.13 23.49 5.93
C SER A 87 -47.74 23.99 6.33
N GLN A 88 -47.48 25.21 5.89
CA GLN A 88 -46.35 26.06 6.24
C GLN A 88 -46.26 26.26 7.75
N PHE A 89 -45.09 26.08 8.34
CA PHE A 89 -44.60 26.92 9.44
C PHE A 89 -43.08 26.96 9.37
N ALA A 90 -42.56 28.09 8.89
CA ALA A 90 -41.22 28.53 9.21
C ALA A 90 -41.22 29.02 10.66
N ALA A 91 -40.31 28.50 11.48
CA ALA A 91 -39.89 29.13 12.71
C ALA A 91 -38.41 28.75 12.94
N ASP A 92 -37.58 29.78 13.03
CA ASP A 92 -36.15 29.72 13.33
C ASP A 92 -35.85 28.78 14.51
N LEU A 93 -35.08 27.73 14.25
CA LEU A 93 -34.37 26.99 15.29
C LEU A 93 -32.92 27.51 15.33
N PRO A 94 -32.40 27.91 16.50
CA PRO A 94 -31.00 28.34 16.60
C PRO A 94 -30.08 27.15 16.30
N ILE A 95 -29.13 27.36 15.38
CA ILE A 95 -27.96 26.50 15.23
C ILE A 95 -27.16 26.59 16.53
N PRO A 96 -26.88 25.49 17.25
CA PRO A 96 -25.95 25.56 18.37
C PRO A 96 -24.56 25.85 17.79
N ALA A 97 -24.00 26.99 18.16
CA ALA A 97 -22.57 27.26 18.00
C ALA A 97 -21.76 26.22 18.79
N ASP A 98 -20.59 25.88 18.25
CA ASP A 98 -19.63 24.89 18.74
C ASP A 98 -19.68 24.67 20.26
N ALA A 99 -20.19 23.51 20.65
CA ALA A 99 -20.06 23.01 22.00
C ALA A 99 -18.65 22.42 22.13
N ASP A 100 -17.69 23.26 22.51
CA ASP A 100 -16.42 22.80 23.08
C ASP A 100 -16.76 21.87 24.26
N LEU A 101 -16.54 20.57 24.06
CA LEU A 101 -16.60 19.60 25.14
C LEU A 101 -15.50 19.96 26.14
N PRO A 102 -15.80 20.15 27.44
CA PRO A 102 -14.78 20.49 28.39
C PRO A 102 -13.81 19.32 28.53
N ILE A 103 -12.57 19.50 28.02
CA ILE A 103 -11.45 18.63 28.34
C ILE A 103 -11.21 18.78 29.84
N GLN A 104 -11.64 17.80 30.62
CA GLN A 104 -11.23 17.72 32.02
C GLN A 104 -9.71 17.58 32.04
N THR A 105 -9.05 18.61 32.56
CA THR A 105 -7.61 18.61 32.76
C THR A 105 -7.25 17.37 33.58
N VAL A 106 -6.32 16.56 33.07
CA VAL A 106 -5.92 15.24 33.58
C VAL A 106 -5.34 15.26 35.01
N ALA A 107 -5.39 16.40 35.70
CA ALA A 107 -4.74 16.66 36.98
C ALA A 107 -5.32 15.90 38.18
N ASN A 108 -6.41 15.13 38.03
CA ASN A 108 -7.07 14.45 39.15
C ASN A 108 -7.16 12.92 39.05
N LEU A 109 -6.43 12.27 38.14
CA LEU A 109 -6.25 10.82 38.22
C LEU A 109 -5.11 10.51 39.21
N HIS A 110 -5.51 10.25 40.45
CA HIS A 110 -4.65 9.70 41.50
C HIS A 110 -3.83 8.51 40.98
N ALA A 111 -2.58 8.46 41.43
CA ALA A 111 -1.57 7.44 41.20
C ALA A 111 -2.09 6.00 41.40
N ALA A 112 -2.71 5.45 40.36
CA ALA A 112 -2.65 4.02 40.08
C ALA A 112 -1.26 3.76 39.49
N GLU A 113 -0.61 2.67 39.90
CA GLU A 113 0.59 2.20 39.22
C GLU A 113 0.35 2.20 37.71
N SER A 114 1.17 2.95 36.95
CA SER A 114 1.01 3.13 35.52
C SER A 114 1.44 1.84 34.80
N HIS A 115 0.53 0.88 34.76
CA HIS A 115 0.70 -0.37 34.01
C HIS A 115 0.29 -0.15 32.55
N GLU A 116 1.04 -0.75 31.63
CA GLU A 116 0.65 -0.81 30.22
C GLU A 116 -0.72 -1.51 30.09
N ASP A 117 -1.69 -0.86 29.44
CA ASP A 117 -3.02 -1.44 29.20
C ASP A 117 -3.21 -1.96 27.77
N GLN A 118 -2.43 -1.44 26.82
CA GLN A 118 -2.52 -1.74 25.38
C GLN A 118 -3.88 -1.40 24.74
N ASP A 119 -4.70 -0.57 25.40
CA ASP A 119 -6.07 -0.24 24.95
C ASP A 119 -6.06 0.52 23.61
N HIS A 120 -4.99 1.28 23.34
CA HIS A 120 -4.80 2.00 22.09
C HIS A 120 -4.77 1.08 20.86
N LEU A 121 -4.39 -0.20 21.02
CA LEU A 121 -4.39 -1.19 19.94
C LEU A 121 -5.76 -1.79 19.64
N ILE A 122 -6.76 -1.64 20.53
CA ILE A 122 -8.04 -2.33 20.42
C ILE A 122 -8.74 -2.01 19.11
N LEU A 123 -8.94 -0.71 18.81
CA LEU A 123 -9.70 -0.32 17.63
C LEU A 123 -8.95 -0.64 16.33
N ALA A 124 -7.63 -0.43 16.31
CA ALA A 124 -6.78 -0.77 15.16
C ALA A 124 -6.79 -2.28 14.87
N THR A 125 -6.66 -3.11 15.91
CA THR A 125 -6.69 -4.58 15.79
C THR A 125 -8.07 -5.07 15.36
N LEU A 126 -9.15 -4.47 15.89
CA LEU A 126 -10.52 -4.80 15.48
C LEU A 126 -10.77 -4.39 14.03
N TRP A 127 -10.33 -3.20 13.60
CA TRP A 127 -10.41 -2.79 12.21
C TRP A 127 -9.67 -3.78 11.31
N PHE A 128 -8.43 -4.14 11.63
CA PHE A 128 -7.61 -5.04 10.82
C PHE A 128 -8.23 -6.44 10.69
N ARG A 129 -8.83 -6.97 11.78
CA ARG A 129 -9.38 -8.34 11.80
C ARG A 129 -10.85 -8.46 11.39
N LYS A 130 -11.65 -7.41 11.59
CA LYS A 130 -13.12 -7.48 11.53
C LYS A 130 -13.74 -6.54 10.52
N SER A 131 -13.02 -5.54 10.02
CA SER A 131 -13.56 -4.68 8.96
C SER A 131 -13.55 -5.42 7.62
N ALA A 132 -14.61 -5.22 6.82
CA ALA A 132 -14.62 -5.67 5.44
C ALA A 132 -13.72 -4.75 4.58
N GLU A 133 -13.54 -3.51 5.03
CA GLU A 133 -12.72 -2.46 4.44
C GLU A 133 -11.24 -2.86 4.39
N MET A 134 -10.69 -3.43 5.47
CA MET A 134 -9.33 -3.98 5.45
C MET A 134 -9.20 -5.02 4.33
N ARG A 135 -10.11 -5.99 4.26
CA ARG A 135 -10.08 -7.03 3.22
C ARG A 135 -10.17 -6.43 1.82
N ALA A 136 -11.06 -5.46 1.61
CA ALA A 136 -11.21 -4.77 0.34
C ALA A 136 -9.94 -4.00 -0.05
N LEU A 137 -9.30 -3.31 0.90
CA LEU A 137 -8.04 -2.60 0.66
C LEU A 137 -6.91 -3.54 0.30
N PHE A 138 -6.76 -4.68 0.99
CA PHE A 138 -5.74 -5.67 0.64
C PHE A 138 -5.93 -6.21 -0.79
N TYR A 139 -7.16 -6.57 -1.18
CA TYR A 139 -7.43 -6.96 -2.57
C TYR A 139 -7.15 -5.84 -3.56
N GLN A 140 -7.51 -4.59 -3.23
CA GLN A 140 -7.23 -3.44 -4.09
C GLN A 140 -5.72 -3.24 -4.25
N CYS A 141 -4.95 -3.31 -3.17
CA CYS A 141 -3.50 -3.15 -3.19
C CYS A 141 -2.83 -4.25 -4.01
N PHE A 142 -3.16 -5.52 -3.80
CA PHE A 142 -2.59 -6.61 -4.60
C PHE A 142 -3.05 -6.59 -6.06
N ARG A 143 -4.28 -6.17 -6.35
CA ARG A 143 -4.71 -5.96 -7.74
C ARG A 143 -3.93 -4.85 -8.41
N ASN A 144 -3.68 -3.75 -7.71
CA ASN A 144 -2.82 -2.68 -8.21
C ASN A 144 -1.38 -3.17 -8.39
N ALA A 145 -0.89 -4.03 -7.49
CA ALA A 145 0.43 -4.66 -7.61
C ALA A 145 0.54 -5.51 -8.88
N GLU A 146 -0.48 -6.31 -9.23
CA GLU A 146 -0.49 -7.10 -10.48
C GLU A 146 -0.38 -6.21 -11.72
N ILE A 147 -1.16 -5.12 -11.76
CA ILE A 147 -1.17 -4.16 -12.87
C ILE A 147 0.21 -3.48 -12.97
N ALA A 148 0.69 -2.93 -11.86
CA ALA A 148 1.98 -2.25 -11.79
C ALA A 148 3.13 -3.20 -12.17
N LEU A 149 3.12 -4.45 -11.68
CA LEU A 149 4.13 -5.45 -12.00
C LEU A 149 4.20 -5.71 -13.51
N LYS A 150 3.05 -5.91 -14.15
CA LYS A 150 2.98 -6.17 -15.60
C LYS A 150 3.49 -4.98 -16.42
N GLU A 151 3.02 -3.77 -16.12
CA GLU A 151 3.45 -2.56 -16.81
C GLU A 151 4.96 -2.33 -16.64
N ASN A 152 5.46 -2.50 -15.43
CA ASN A 152 6.87 -2.38 -15.12
C ASN A 152 7.74 -3.42 -15.83
N LEU A 153 7.27 -4.67 -15.90
CA LEU A 153 7.96 -5.73 -16.63
C LEU A 153 8.04 -5.41 -18.13
N GLU A 154 6.94 -4.94 -18.74
CA GLU A 154 6.91 -4.50 -20.13
C GLU A 154 7.89 -3.35 -20.41
N LEU A 155 7.97 -2.36 -19.51
CA LEU A 155 8.93 -1.27 -19.61
C LEU A 155 10.38 -1.74 -19.48
N SER A 156 10.67 -2.62 -18.51
CA SER A 156 12.00 -3.20 -18.35
C SER A 156 12.40 -4.01 -19.57
N VAL A 157 11.49 -4.76 -20.21
CA VAL A 157 11.72 -5.44 -21.49
C VAL A 157 12.00 -4.46 -22.63
N ASN A 158 11.16 -3.43 -22.81
CA ASN A 158 11.27 -2.50 -23.94
C ASN A 158 12.53 -1.61 -23.89
N ASN A 159 12.95 -1.19 -22.70
CA ASN A 159 14.20 -0.44 -22.52
C ASN A 159 15.45 -1.27 -22.92
N SER A 160 15.29 -2.58 -23.11
CA SER A 160 16.37 -3.49 -23.55
C SER A 160 16.41 -3.69 -25.08
N SER A 161 15.34 -3.36 -25.79
CA SER A 161 15.20 -3.60 -27.24
C SER A 161 15.79 -2.48 -28.12
N GLY A 162 16.34 -1.42 -27.50
CA GLY A 162 16.93 -0.26 -28.18
C GLY A 162 18.41 -0.41 -28.56
N ALA A 163 19.04 -1.55 -28.25
CA ALA A 163 20.40 -1.84 -28.71
C ALA A 163 20.36 -2.27 -30.18
N ASP A 164 20.91 -1.45 -31.07
CA ASP A 164 21.06 -1.74 -32.49
C ASP A 164 21.94 -3.00 -32.68
N PRO A 165 21.42 -4.11 -33.24
CA PRO A 165 22.21 -5.32 -33.47
C PRO A 165 23.30 -5.14 -34.55
N SER A 166 23.38 -3.98 -35.21
CA SER A 166 24.34 -3.68 -36.28
C SER A 166 25.59 -2.91 -35.85
N THR A 167 25.74 -2.56 -34.56
CA THR A 167 26.99 -1.99 -34.02
C THR A 167 27.65 -2.97 -33.05
N PRO A 168 28.72 -3.67 -33.46
CA PRO A 168 29.59 -4.38 -32.52
C PRO A 168 30.37 -3.33 -31.73
N ASP A 169 29.88 -2.97 -30.55
CA ASP A 169 30.67 -2.22 -29.58
C ASP A 169 31.40 -3.20 -28.67
N ASP A 170 32.62 -3.58 -29.06
CA ASP A 170 33.53 -4.46 -28.31
C ASP A 170 34.01 -3.82 -26.98
N THR A 171 33.50 -2.64 -26.59
CA THR A 171 33.84 -1.95 -25.34
C THR A 171 32.67 -1.81 -24.35
N ALA A 172 31.45 -2.19 -24.74
CA ALA A 172 30.32 -2.24 -23.81
C ALA A 172 30.49 -3.45 -22.86
N PRO A 173 30.30 -3.29 -21.53
CA PRO A 173 30.25 -4.43 -20.64
C PRO A 173 29.22 -5.42 -21.20
N THR A 174 29.62 -6.68 -21.37
CA THR A 174 28.76 -7.80 -21.77
C THR A 174 27.75 -8.17 -20.66
N GLY A 175 27.19 -7.16 -20.00
CA GLY A 175 26.27 -7.30 -18.89
C GLY A 175 24.99 -7.92 -19.39
N HIS A 176 24.84 -9.22 -19.17
CA HIS A 176 23.55 -9.89 -19.29
C HIS A 176 22.51 -9.07 -18.51
N LYS A 177 21.37 -8.81 -19.15
CA LYS A 177 20.25 -8.12 -18.52
C LYS A 177 19.85 -8.86 -17.25
N LYS A 178 19.76 -8.13 -16.15
CA LYS A 178 19.32 -8.71 -14.87
C LYS A 178 17.88 -9.20 -14.99
N PRO A 179 17.57 -10.43 -14.53
CA PRO A 179 16.19 -10.87 -14.37
C PRO A 179 15.39 -9.92 -13.49
N ALA A 180 14.09 -9.79 -13.77
CA ALA A 180 13.19 -8.94 -12.99
C ALA A 180 12.87 -9.60 -11.64
N ALA A 181 12.73 -8.77 -10.61
CA ALA A 181 12.36 -9.19 -9.26
C ALA A 181 11.28 -8.28 -8.65
N VAL A 182 10.45 -8.86 -7.79
CA VAL A 182 9.59 -8.15 -6.85
C VAL A 182 10.08 -8.39 -5.43
N VAL A 183 10.09 -7.34 -4.61
CA VAL A 183 10.46 -7.42 -3.20
C VAL A 183 9.24 -7.15 -2.33
N LEU A 184 8.97 -8.05 -1.39
CA LEU A 184 7.85 -7.95 -0.46
C LEU A 184 8.35 -7.98 0.98
N ASP A 185 7.78 -7.11 1.82
CA ASP A 185 7.78 -7.34 3.26
C ASP A 185 6.92 -8.57 3.63
N ILE A 186 7.05 -9.08 4.87
CA ILE A 186 6.29 -10.25 5.34
C ILE A 186 5.18 -9.86 6.31
N ASP A 187 5.48 -9.15 7.40
CA ASP A 187 4.58 -9.01 8.54
C ASP A 187 3.60 -7.86 8.28
N GLU A 188 2.29 -8.13 8.27
CA GLU A 188 1.23 -7.19 7.91
C GLU A 188 1.21 -6.79 6.42
N THR A 189 2.13 -7.35 5.63
CA THR A 189 2.14 -7.32 4.16
C THR A 189 1.62 -8.63 3.56
N LEU A 190 2.21 -9.76 3.95
CA LEU A 190 1.85 -11.10 3.46
C LEU A 190 1.19 -11.95 4.53
N LEU A 191 1.68 -11.88 5.77
CA LEU A 191 1.21 -12.67 6.89
C LEU A 191 0.47 -11.78 7.90
N ASP A 192 -0.71 -12.23 8.32
CA ASP A 192 -1.53 -11.62 9.35
C ASP A 192 -1.04 -12.04 10.75
N ASN A 193 -0.36 -11.12 11.44
CA ASN A 193 0.10 -11.28 12.81
C ASN A 193 -0.82 -10.59 13.83
N SER A 194 -1.97 -10.06 13.41
CA SER A 194 -2.94 -9.47 14.34
C SER A 194 -3.44 -10.40 15.46
N PRO A 195 -3.37 -11.75 15.40
CA PRO A 195 -3.58 -12.59 16.59
C PRO A 195 -2.58 -12.29 17.72
N TYR A 196 -1.32 -12.00 17.40
CA TYR A 196 -0.30 -11.57 18.38
C TYR A 196 -0.70 -10.23 19.01
N GLN A 197 -1.17 -9.26 18.20
CA GLN A 197 -1.69 -7.99 18.72
C GLN A 197 -2.90 -8.19 19.66
N GLY A 198 -3.83 -9.07 19.30
CA GLY A 198 -4.93 -9.49 20.16
C GLY A 198 -4.45 -10.12 21.47
N TRP A 199 -3.38 -10.91 21.43
CA TRP A 199 -2.76 -11.47 22.63
C TRP A 199 -2.13 -10.40 23.52
N GLN A 200 -1.43 -9.41 22.95
CA GLN A 200 -0.87 -8.27 23.67
C GLN A 200 -1.95 -7.49 24.43
N ILE A 201 -3.08 -7.19 23.77
CA ILE A 201 -4.25 -6.53 24.37
C ILE A 201 -4.79 -7.35 25.55
N LEU A 202 -5.09 -8.64 25.33
CA LEU A 202 -5.71 -9.49 26.36
C LEU A 202 -4.80 -9.74 27.57
N ASN A 203 -3.48 -9.70 27.38
CA ASN A 203 -2.50 -9.95 28.43
C ASN A 203 -1.85 -8.66 28.96
N ARG A 204 -2.24 -7.48 28.46
CA ARG A 204 -1.68 -6.18 28.84
C ARG A 204 -0.16 -6.16 28.74
N LYS A 205 0.36 -6.62 27.60
CA LYS A 205 1.80 -6.76 27.35
C LYS A 205 2.22 -5.94 26.15
N ALA A 206 3.18 -5.05 26.37
CA ALA A 206 3.90 -4.38 25.30
C ALA A 206 4.76 -5.37 24.50
N PHE A 207 5.16 -4.93 23.30
CA PHE A 207 6.03 -5.71 22.43
C PHE A 207 7.34 -6.09 23.11
N ASN A 208 7.71 -7.36 22.97
CA ASN A 208 9.02 -7.86 23.33
C ASN A 208 9.40 -9.04 22.42
N ASN A 209 10.70 -9.21 22.19
CA ASN A 209 11.20 -10.22 21.26
C ASN A 209 10.91 -11.65 21.73
N ASP A 210 10.92 -11.93 23.03
CA ASP A 210 10.69 -13.30 23.55
C ASP A 210 9.27 -13.77 23.22
N ASP A 211 8.26 -12.92 23.45
CA ASP A 211 6.87 -13.23 23.13
C ASP A 211 6.66 -13.30 21.60
N TRP A 212 7.30 -12.41 20.84
CA TRP A 212 7.26 -12.43 19.39
C TRP A 212 7.88 -13.69 18.78
N PHE A 213 9.05 -14.12 19.27
CA PHE A 213 9.70 -15.36 18.82
C PHE A 213 8.82 -16.58 19.10
N ARG A 214 8.12 -16.60 20.24
CA ARG A 214 7.14 -17.65 20.53
C ARG A 214 5.98 -17.64 19.54
N TRP A 215 5.50 -16.47 19.12
CA TRP A 215 4.48 -16.35 18.08
C TRP A 215 4.98 -16.87 16.73
N VAL A 216 6.16 -16.42 16.28
CA VAL A 216 6.72 -16.81 14.98
C VAL A 216 7.05 -18.30 14.93
N ALA A 217 7.53 -18.89 16.03
CA ALA A 217 7.78 -20.32 16.14
C ALA A 217 6.54 -21.20 15.92
N LEU A 218 5.32 -20.67 16.12
CA LEU A 218 4.09 -21.39 15.81
C LEU A 218 3.88 -21.58 14.31
N ALA A 219 4.49 -20.75 13.46
CA ALA A 219 4.36 -20.78 12.00
C ALA A 219 2.90 -20.84 11.52
N SER A 220 1.99 -20.17 12.25
CA SER A 220 0.54 -20.28 12.06
C SER A 220 -0.12 -18.99 11.56
N ALA A 221 0.65 -17.97 11.20
CA ALA A 221 0.11 -16.74 10.64
C ALA A 221 -0.58 -17.06 9.30
N ARG A 222 -1.74 -16.44 9.07
CA ARG A 222 -2.52 -16.67 7.85
C ARG A 222 -2.10 -15.67 6.77
N PRO A 223 -2.24 -16.00 5.48
CA PRO A 223 -2.01 -15.04 4.43
C PRO A 223 -3.03 -13.91 4.50
N LEU A 224 -2.56 -12.71 4.20
CA LEU A 224 -3.40 -11.56 3.96
C LEU A 224 -4.11 -11.68 2.60
N PRO A 225 -5.32 -11.09 2.43
CA PRO A 225 -6.12 -11.30 1.24
C PRO A 225 -5.39 -10.90 -0.06
N GLY A 226 -5.27 -11.83 -1.01
CA GLY A 226 -4.61 -11.60 -2.31
C GLY A 226 -3.09 -11.83 -2.32
N ALA A 227 -2.46 -12.03 -1.16
CA ALA A 227 -1.01 -12.13 -1.05
C ALA A 227 -0.44 -13.38 -1.75
N VAL A 228 -1.07 -14.55 -1.54
CA VAL A 228 -0.61 -15.82 -2.15
C VAL A 228 -0.77 -15.75 -3.67
N GLU A 229 -1.94 -15.30 -4.13
CA GLU A 229 -2.27 -15.16 -5.54
C GLU A 229 -1.29 -14.24 -6.26
N PHE A 230 -0.96 -13.09 -5.65
CA PHE A 230 0.01 -12.15 -6.21
C PHE A 230 1.41 -12.77 -6.39
N THR A 231 1.94 -13.47 -5.38
CA THR A 231 3.28 -14.07 -5.51
C THR A 231 3.33 -15.14 -6.59
N ARG A 232 2.27 -15.95 -6.73
CA ARG A 232 2.16 -16.93 -7.83
C ARG A 232 1.99 -16.27 -9.18
N TYR A 233 1.30 -15.14 -9.25
CA TYR A 233 1.18 -14.36 -10.47
C TYR A 233 2.54 -13.82 -10.92
N ALA A 234 3.34 -13.26 -10.00
CA ALA A 234 4.70 -12.81 -10.29
C ALA A 234 5.59 -13.94 -10.84
N ASP A 235 5.60 -15.10 -10.16
CA ASP A 235 6.32 -16.30 -10.61
C ASP A 235 5.86 -16.77 -12.00
N SER A 236 4.54 -16.73 -12.28
CA SER A 236 3.99 -17.09 -13.60
C SER A 236 4.44 -16.18 -14.75
N LEU A 237 4.88 -14.96 -14.43
CA LEU A 237 5.48 -14.02 -15.39
C LEU A 237 7.00 -14.18 -15.50
N GLY A 238 7.61 -15.10 -14.75
CA GLY A 238 9.06 -15.24 -14.66
C GLY A 238 9.72 -14.12 -13.87
N VAL A 239 8.98 -13.45 -12.96
CA VAL A 239 9.54 -12.46 -12.04
C VAL A 239 9.87 -13.15 -10.72
N GLU A 240 11.12 -13.01 -10.27
CA GLU A 240 11.58 -13.61 -9.02
C GLU A 240 10.94 -12.92 -7.81
N VAL A 241 10.45 -13.70 -6.85
CA VAL A 241 9.83 -13.18 -5.63
C VAL A 241 10.82 -13.22 -4.48
N PHE A 242 11.20 -12.06 -3.95
CA PHE A 242 12.06 -11.93 -2.78
C PHE A 242 11.29 -11.41 -1.57
N TYR A 243 11.59 -11.97 -0.39
CA TYR A 243 11.03 -11.60 0.90
C TYR A 243 12.08 -10.86 1.72
N VAL A 244 11.85 -9.58 2.04
CA VAL A 244 12.77 -8.76 2.84
C VAL A 244 12.05 -8.30 4.11
N SER A 245 12.34 -8.96 5.24
CA SER A 245 11.60 -8.77 6.51
C SER A 245 12.51 -8.51 7.71
N ASN A 246 12.00 -7.80 8.71
CA ASN A 246 12.69 -7.56 9.97
C ASN A 246 12.51 -8.65 11.03
N ARG A 247 11.87 -9.77 10.69
CA ARG A 247 12.17 -11.05 11.36
C ARG A 247 13.67 -11.30 11.30
N THR A 248 14.22 -11.84 12.37
CA THR A 248 15.64 -12.15 12.52
C THR A 248 16.00 -13.43 11.79
N VAL A 249 17.30 -13.63 11.53
CA VAL A 249 17.80 -14.89 10.97
C VAL A 249 17.49 -16.12 11.84
N GLU A 250 17.29 -15.95 13.16
CA GLU A 250 16.86 -17.02 14.07
C GLU A 250 15.44 -17.51 13.76
N GLU A 251 14.60 -16.63 13.19
CA GLU A 251 13.23 -16.89 12.79
C GLU A 251 13.09 -17.47 11.36
N MET A 252 14.21 -17.71 10.66
CA MET A 252 14.23 -18.16 9.27
C MET A 252 13.44 -19.46 9.05
N GLY A 253 13.72 -20.49 9.85
CA GLY A 253 13.08 -21.80 9.72
C GLY A 253 11.56 -21.73 9.86
N PRO A 254 11.03 -21.21 10.98
CA PRO A 254 9.58 -21.04 11.15
C PRO A 254 8.93 -20.14 10.11
N THR A 255 9.62 -19.09 9.64
CA THR A 255 9.09 -18.17 8.62
C THR A 255 8.95 -18.85 7.27
N ILE A 256 9.97 -19.58 6.81
CA ILE A 256 9.88 -20.39 5.59
C ILE A 256 8.80 -21.45 5.72
N ALA A 257 8.71 -22.14 6.87
CA ALA A 257 7.67 -23.15 7.09
C ALA A 257 6.26 -22.55 6.97
N ASN A 258 6.05 -21.36 7.55
CA ASN A 258 4.76 -20.67 7.47
C ASN A 258 4.42 -20.28 6.03
N ILE A 259 5.34 -19.68 5.30
CA ILE A 259 5.14 -19.20 3.92
C ILE A 259 4.98 -20.38 2.96
N ALA A 260 5.83 -21.39 3.04
CA ALA A 260 5.73 -22.59 2.21
C ALA A 260 4.42 -23.36 2.41
N ALA A 261 3.90 -23.43 3.65
CA ALA A 261 2.64 -24.10 3.95
C ALA A 261 1.41 -23.49 3.24
N TRP A 262 1.45 -22.19 2.95
CA TRP A 262 0.41 -21.49 2.19
C TRP A 262 0.68 -21.47 0.68
N GLY A 263 1.84 -21.96 0.26
CA GLY A 263 2.24 -22.10 -1.14
C GLY A 263 2.49 -20.76 -1.83
N PHE A 264 3.08 -19.80 -1.13
CA PHE A 264 3.68 -18.64 -1.78
C PHE A 264 4.85 -19.08 -2.69
N ALA A 265 5.12 -18.33 -3.75
CA ALA A 265 6.24 -18.60 -4.66
C ALA A 265 7.60 -18.41 -3.96
N ASN A 266 8.67 -19.05 -4.44
CA ASN A 266 10.04 -18.83 -3.94
C ASN A 266 10.20 -18.95 -2.39
N ALA A 267 9.41 -19.81 -1.75
CA ALA A 267 9.38 -19.96 -0.29
C ALA A 267 10.58 -20.77 0.23
N ASP A 268 11.79 -20.22 0.09
CA ASP A 268 13.05 -20.87 0.47
C ASP A 268 14.06 -19.85 1.03
N SER A 269 15.20 -20.36 1.51
CA SER A 269 16.23 -19.54 2.16
C SER A 269 17.04 -18.67 1.20
N THR A 270 16.98 -18.91 -0.11
CA THR A 270 17.71 -18.11 -1.11
C THR A 270 16.95 -16.83 -1.46
N HIS A 271 15.63 -16.85 -1.33
CA HIS A 271 14.75 -15.71 -1.59
C HIS A 271 14.32 -14.96 -0.32
N MET A 272 14.74 -15.42 0.86
CA MET A 272 14.38 -14.86 2.16
C MET A 272 15.56 -14.06 2.76
N LEU A 273 15.44 -12.74 2.81
CA LEU A 273 16.46 -11.84 3.36
C LEU A 273 15.98 -11.24 4.69
N LEU A 274 16.30 -11.94 5.77
CA LEU A 274 15.94 -11.58 7.14
C LEU A 274 16.96 -10.64 7.79
N LYS A 275 16.59 -10.04 8.91
CA LYS A 275 17.43 -9.11 9.67
C LYS A 275 18.55 -9.87 10.38
N GLU A 276 19.79 -9.48 10.10
CA GLU A 276 20.96 -9.89 10.90
C GLU A 276 21.16 -8.92 12.08
N SER A 277 21.68 -7.72 11.79
CA SER A 277 22.05 -6.72 12.81
C SER A 277 21.30 -5.39 12.66
N VAL A 278 20.93 -5.00 11.45
CA VAL A 278 20.31 -3.70 11.14
C VAL A 278 18.90 -3.85 10.61
N SER A 279 17.96 -3.06 11.16
CA SER A 279 16.56 -3.05 10.71
C SER A 279 16.35 -2.39 9.35
N SER A 280 17.34 -1.63 8.86
CA SER A 280 17.31 -1.09 7.50
C SER A 280 17.20 -2.23 6.49
N LYS A 281 16.35 -2.04 5.49
CA LYS A 281 16.17 -2.98 4.38
C LYS A 281 16.99 -2.58 3.14
N VAL A 282 17.66 -1.43 3.18
CA VAL A 282 18.44 -0.87 2.05
C VAL A 282 19.53 -1.84 1.59
N GLU A 283 20.35 -2.35 2.51
CA GLU A 283 21.46 -3.25 2.15
C GLU A 283 20.98 -4.58 1.58
N ARG A 284 19.83 -5.08 2.05
CA ARG A 284 19.22 -6.32 1.55
C ARG A 284 18.62 -6.13 0.16
N ARG A 285 17.97 -4.99 -0.12
CA ARG A 285 17.55 -4.64 -1.49
C ARG A 285 18.76 -4.46 -2.41
N ALA A 286 19.81 -3.77 -1.96
CA ALA A 286 21.04 -3.59 -2.73
C ALA A 286 21.76 -4.93 -3.02
N PHE A 287 21.63 -5.92 -2.13
CA PHE A 287 22.13 -7.27 -2.37
C PHE A 287 21.38 -7.94 -3.54
N ILE A 288 20.05 -7.87 -3.56
CA ILE A 288 19.22 -8.39 -4.66
C ILE A 288 19.55 -7.66 -5.98
N GLU A 289 19.73 -6.34 -5.92
CA GLU A 289 20.05 -5.50 -7.08
C GLU A 289 21.41 -5.82 -7.72
N LYS A 290 22.27 -6.62 -7.09
CA LYS A 290 23.51 -7.10 -7.75
C LYS A 290 23.18 -7.96 -8.95
N ASP A 291 22.20 -8.84 -8.82
CA ASP A 291 21.88 -9.88 -9.80
C ASP A 291 20.50 -9.69 -10.45
N TYR A 292 19.60 -8.94 -9.83
CA TYR A 292 18.22 -8.71 -10.29
C TYR A 292 17.90 -7.22 -10.51
N GLU A 293 16.88 -6.94 -11.32
CA GLU A 293 16.24 -5.63 -11.42
C GLU A 293 14.98 -5.62 -10.55
N ILE A 294 14.99 -4.89 -9.44
CA ILE A 294 13.78 -4.75 -8.59
C ILE A 294 12.79 -3.83 -9.32
N ILE A 295 11.67 -4.40 -9.76
CA ILE A 295 10.64 -3.69 -10.51
C ILE A 295 9.39 -3.37 -9.70
N LEU A 296 9.24 -3.92 -8.49
CA LEU A 296 8.14 -3.58 -7.60
C LEU A 296 8.53 -3.83 -6.14
N LEU A 297 8.08 -2.95 -5.25
CA LEU A 297 8.25 -3.07 -3.81
C LEU A 297 6.87 -3.02 -3.14
N VAL A 298 6.61 -3.95 -2.24
CA VAL A 298 5.30 -4.15 -1.61
C VAL A 298 5.50 -4.23 -0.08
N GLY A 299 4.79 -3.41 0.68
CA GLY A 299 4.98 -3.33 2.14
C GLY A 299 3.90 -2.51 2.85
N ASP A 300 3.76 -2.69 4.16
CA ASP A 300 2.87 -1.89 5.01
C ASP A 300 3.56 -0.65 5.61
N ASN A 301 4.90 -0.62 5.59
CA ASN A 301 5.70 0.46 6.15
C ASN A 301 6.53 1.17 5.06
N LEU A 302 6.63 2.49 5.13
CA LEU A 302 7.36 3.27 4.12
C LEU A 302 8.84 2.87 3.99
N ALA A 303 9.47 2.41 5.08
CA ALA A 303 10.87 1.94 5.06
C ALA A 303 11.07 0.66 4.22
N ASP A 304 9.99 -0.03 3.84
CA ASP A 304 10.03 -1.18 2.92
C ASP A 304 10.38 -0.77 1.50
N PHE A 305 10.15 0.49 1.13
CA PHE A 305 10.35 1.01 -0.21
C PHE A 305 11.71 1.68 -0.41
N SER A 306 12.10 2.55 0.52
CA SER A 306 13.30 3.38 0.37
C SER A 306 13.88 3.80 1.72
N GLY A 307 15.21 3.94 1.77
CA GLY A 307 15.93 4.41 2.96
C GLY A 307 15.59 5.83 3.36
N ILE A 308 15.04 6.65 2.45
CA ILE A 308 14.61 8.03 2.77
C ILE A 308 13.51 8.05 3.83
N TYR A 309 12.75 6.96 3.96
CA TYR A 309 11.62 6.84 4.89
C TYR A 309 12.00 6.29 6.27
N GLU A 310 13.27 5.92 6.47
CA GLU A 310 13.74 5.39 7.77
C GLU A 310 13.76 6.47 8.86
N LYS A 311 13.84 7.75 8.47
CA LYS A 311 13.78 8.89 9.37
C LYS A 311 12.71 9.85 8.88
N ARG A 312 11.58 9.88 9.58
CA ARG A 312 10.42 10.69 9.19
C ARG A 312 10.57 12.17 9.50
N GLY A 313 11.49 12.55 10.39
CA GLY A 313 11.70 13.95 10.75
C GLY A 313 10.48 14.59 11.44
N PRO A 314 10.49 15.91 11.63
CA PRO A 314 9.44 16.63 12.36
C PRO A 314 8.12 16.73 11.58
N ASP A 315 8.10 16.48 10.27
CA ASP A 315 6.90 16.47 9.43
C ASP A 315 6.30 15.06 9.28
N HIS A 316 6.76 14.09 10.09
CA HIS A 316 6.29 12.70 10.08
C HIS A 316 6.40 12.00 8.72
N GLY A 317 7.27 12.51 7.84
CA GLY A 317 7.56 11.96 6.52
C GLY A 317 6.59 12.43 5.42
N PHE A 318 5.67 13.36 5.71
CA PHE A 318 4.70 13.83 4.72
C PHE A 318 5.37 14.46 3.49
N GLY A 319 6.40 15.30 3.68
CA GLY A 319 7.10 15.93 2.56
C GLY A 319 7.79 14.92 1.63
N ALA A 320 8.33 13.82 2.19
CA ALA A 320 8.94 12.75 1.40
C ALA A 320 7.88 11.97 0.59
N VAL A 321 6.74 11.65 1.21
CA VAL A 321 5.61 11.01 0.51
C VAL A 321 5.08 11.90 -0.61
N ASP A 322 4.92 13.20 -0.38
CA ASP A 322 4.45 14.14 -1.39
C ASP A 322 5.42 14.26 -2.57
N ALA A 323 6.73 14.25 -2.30
CA ALA A 323 7.77 14.24 -3.34
C ALA A 323 7.68 12.98 -4.22
N ASP A 324 7.44 11.83 -3.60
CA ASP A 324 7.37 10.52 -4.24
C ASP A 324 5.96 10.10 -4.68
N ARG A 325 4.96 10.99 -4.63
CA ARG A 325 3.53 10.67 -4.87
C ARG A 325 3.22 9.85 -6.13
N ARG A 326 4.09 9.90 -7.15
CA ARG A 326 3.94 9.16 -8.41
C ARG A 326 4.49 7.73 -8.37
N LEU A 327 5.32 7.40 -7.38
CA LEU A 327 5.85 6.06 -7.14
C LEU A 327 4.83 5.14 -6.46
N PHE A 328 3.93 5.71 -5.64
CA PHE A 328 2.87 4.95 -5.00
C PHE A 328 1.83 4.48 -6.02
N GLY A 329 1.54 3.18 -6.01
CA GLY A 329 0.69 2.51 -7.00
C GLY A 329 1.40 2.11 -8.29
N THR A 330 2.68 2.49 -8.48
CA THR A 330 3.45 2.16 -9.69
C THR A 330 4.73 1.37 -9.37
N ARG A 331 5.57 1.84 -8.45
CA ARG A 331 6.75 1.13 -7.94
C ARG A 331 6.57 0.68 -6.50
N TYR A 332 5.80 1.43 -5.71
CA TYR A 332 5.55 1.18 -4.30
C TYR A 332 4.08 0.84 -4.09
N ILE A 333 3.80 -0.36 -3.57
CA ILE A 333 2.45 -0.76 -3.18
C ILE A 333 2.38 -0.76 -1.66
N VAL A 334 1.60 0.17 -1.11
CA VAL A 334 1.44 0.35 0.34
C VAL A 334 0.22 -0.40 0.82
N LEU A 335 0.37 -1.19 1.88
CA LEU A 335 -0.72 -1.91 2.54
C LEU A 335 -1.07 -1.25 3.88
N PRO A 336 -2.34 -1.29 4.30
CA PRO A 336 -2.77 -0.59 5.50
C PRO A 336 -2.43 -1.38 6.77
N ASN A 337 -1.54 -0.85 7.61
CA ASN A 337 -1.29 -1.34 8.96
C ASN A 337 -1.44 -0.20 10.00
N PRO A 338 -2.60 -0.09 10.65
CA PRO A 338 -2.81 0.88 11.72
C PRO A 338 -2.42 0.36 13.11
N MET A 339 -1.93 -0.89 13.22
CA MET A 339 -1.67 -1.51 14.52
C MET A 339 -0.29 -1.11 15.07
N TYR A 340 0.71 -1.01 14.21
CA TYR A 340 2.07 -0.62 14.59
C TYR A 340 2.86 -0.16 13.36
N GLY A 341 4.12 0.26 13.58
CA GLY A 341 5.06 0.58 12.50
C GLY A 341 5.97 1.74 12.87
N ASN A 342 6.84 2.14 11.94
CA ASN A 342 7.73 3.30 12.17
C ASN A 342 6.94 4.58 12.46
N TRP A 343 5.75 4.71 11.88
CA TRP A 343 4.86 5.86 12.13
C TRP A 343 4.52 6.02 13.61
N LEU A 344 4.30 4.92 14.34
CA LEU A 344 3.99 4.92 15.75
C LEU A 344 5.26 5.02 16.60
N ASN A 345 6.30 4.28 16.24
CA ASN A 345 7.57 4.27 16.99
C ASN A 345 8.18 5.68 17.10
N ASP A 346 8.19 6.44 16.01
CA ASP A 346 8.75 7.81 15.98
C ASP A 346 7.96 8.76 16.90
N LEU A 347 6.64 8.59 16.97
CA LEU A 347 5.76 9.34 17.87
C LEU A 347 6.04 8.96 19.34
N LEU A 348 6.08 7.66 19.66
CA LEU A 348 6.32 7.17 21.02
C LEU A 348 7.73 7.45 21.55
N GLN A 349 8.73 7.57 20.67
CA GLN A 349 10.11 7.90 21.05
C GLN A 349 10.26 9.36 21.46
N SER A 350 9.52 10.26 20.81
CA SER A 350 9.62 11.71 21.05
C SER A 350 8.70 12.21 22.17
N ALA A 351 7.62 11.48 22.48
CA ALA A 351 6.65 11.87 23.50
C ALA A 351 7.13 11.58 24.94
N PRO A 352 6.89 12.51 25.89
CA PRO A 352 7.11 12.26 27.31
C PRO A 352 6.03 11.31 27.87
N GLY A 353 6.40 10.50 28.86
CA GLY A 353 5.48 9.58 29.52
C GLY A 353 6.16 8.28 29.94
N SER A 354 5.59 7.62 30.95
CA SER A 354 6.07 6.33 31.47
C SER A 354 5.41 5.14 30.77
N THR A 355 4.19 5.32 30.26
CA THR A 355 3.43 4.32 29.49
C THR A 355 3.15 4.80 28.07
N GLU A 356 2.89 3.87 27.15
CA GLU A 356 2.44 4.18 25.79
C GLU A 356 1.16 5.02 25.80
N ARG A 357 0.21 4.71 26.70
CA ARG A 357 -1.01 5.49 26.85
C ARG A 357 -0.74 6.95 27.21
N GLU A 358 0.13 7.20 28.19
CA GLU A 358 0.50 8.58 28.58
C GLU A 358 1.12 9.33 27.41
N LYS A 359 2.07 8.68 26.71
CA LYS A 359 2.73 9.25 25.53
C LYS A 359 1.73 9.62 24.43
N LEU A 360 0.80 8.72 24.12
CA LEU A 360 -0.23 8.95 23.11
C LEU A 360 -1.16 10.10 23.48
N LEU A 361 -1.56 10.22 24.76
CA LEU A 361 -2.35 11.36 25.21
C LEU A 361 -1.60 12.68 25.08
N GLN A 362 -0.31 12.70 25.41
CA GLN A 362 0.54 13.90 25.24
C GLN A 362 0.65 14.33 23.78
N ILE A 363 0.71 13.38 22.84
CA ILE A 363 0.70 13.67 21.41
C ILE A 363 -0.62 14.31 20.98
N VAL A 364 -1.75 13.75 21.42
CA VAL A 364 -3.09 14.25 21.10
C VAL A 364 -3.34 15.64 21.71
N GLU A 365 -2.85 15.91 22.91
CA GLU A 365 -2.92 17.24 23.54
C GLU A 365 -2.20 18.33 22.72
N GLY A 366 -1.25 17.94 21.87
CA GLY A 366 -0.50 18.86 21.01
C GLY A 366 -1.12 19.14 19.64
N PHE A 367 -2.29 18.60 19.31
CA PHE A 367 -2.97 18.78 18.01
C PHE A 367 -3.48 20.20 17.76
#